data_AF-A0A0C3LET6-F1
#
_entry.id   AF-A0A0C3LET6-F1
#
_cell.length_a   1.000
_cell.length_b   1.000
_cell.length_c   1.000
_cell.angle_alpha   90.00
_cell.angle_beta   90.00
_cell.angle_gamma   90.00
#
_symmetry.space_group_name_H-M   'P 1'
#
loop_
_entity.id
_entity.type
_entity.pdbx_description
1 polymer ?
#
loop_
_entity_poly.entity_id
_entity_poly.type
_entity_poly.pdbx_seq_one_letter_code
_entity_poly.pdbx_strand_id
1 'polypeptide(L)'
;METRCHLGKSIVYDTVERKGWYNSLARHPIKVVITQVLNENWGNVTKGERAVPEASSEEDCVECFKWEFVDGAKEGPSEGCPQEP
;
A
#
# COMPACT_ATOMS: atom_id res chain seq x y z
N MET A 1 -7.82 14.80 -3.76
CA MET A 1 -6.86 13.87 -4.39
C MET A 1 -5.82 13.61 -3.33
N GLU A 2 -5.85 12.42 -2.70
CA GLU A 2 -4.89 12.06 -1.65
C GLU A 2 -3.56 11.65 -2.30
N THR A 3 -2.48 12.17 -1.75
CA THR A 3 -1.09 11.88 -2.10
C THR A 3 -0.58 10.65 -1.36
N ARG A 4 0.37 9.91 -1.94
CA ARG A 4 0.92 8.66 -1.36
C ARG A 4 1.52 8.89 0.03
N CYS A 5 1.98 10.11 0.31
CA CYS A 5 2.75 10.44 1.51
C CYS A 5 1.98 11.18 2.60
N HIS A 6 0.66 11.34 2.50
CA HIS A 6 -0.09 12.20 3.44
C HIS A 6 -0.02 11.76 4.92
N LEU A 7 0.14 10.47 5.20
CA LEU A 7 0.31 9.93 6.56
C LEU A 7 1.72 9.41 6.84
N GLY A 8 2.52 9.15 5.79
CA GLY A 8 3.88 8.61 5.88
C GLY A 8 3.96 7.25 6.58
N LYS A 9 2.86 6.48 6.60
CA LYS A 9 2.76 5.21 7.31
C LYS A 9 2.08 4.16 6.45
N SER A 10 2.69 2.99 6.37
CA SER A 10 2.19 1.81 5.67
C SER A 10 1.83 0.71 6.67
N ILE A 11 0.78 -0.06 6.35
CA ILE A 11 0.42 -1.28 7.10
C ILE A 11 0.60 -2.46 6.14
N VAL A 12 1.58 -3.31 6.44
CA VAL A 12 1.90 -4.47 5.60
C VAL A 12 1.26 -5.73 6.17
N TYR A 13 0.46 -6.41 5.35
CA TYR A 13 -0.17 -7.69 5.70
C TYR A 13 0.64 -8.84 5.12
N ASP A 14 1.43 -9.52 5.97
CA ASP A 14 2.21 -10.67 5.53
C ASP A 14 1.35 -11.94 5.43
N THR A 15 0.78 -12.16 4.25
CA THR A 15 0.00 -13.38 3.96
C THR A 15 0.89 -14.59 3.66
N VAL A 16 2.17 -14.40 3.37
CA VAL A 16 3.08 -15.50 3.04
C VAL A 16 3.53 -16.17 4.33
N GLU A 17 4.11 -15.40 5.26
CA GLU A 17 4.63 -15.93 6.51
C GLU A 17 3.49 -16.35 7.45
N ARG A 18 2.46 -15.50 7.64
CA ARG A 18 1.41 -15.78 8.64
C ARG A 18 0.34 -16.76 8.17
N LYS A 19 0.08 -16.85 6.87
CA LYS A 19 -0.96 -17.73 6.32
C LYS A 19 -0.42 -18.83 5.41
N GLY A 20 0.89 -18.88 5.15
CA GLY A 20 1.50 -19.85 4.24
C GLY A 20 1.03 -19.71 2.80
N TRP A 21 0.59 -18.51 2.39
CA TRP A 21 0.10 -18.30 1.04
C TRP A 21 1.25 -18.26 0.05
N TYR A 22 1.04 -18.88 -1.11
CA TYR A 22 1.85 -18.63 -2.28
C TYR A 22 1.20 -17.54 -3.14
N ASN A 23 2.03 -16.79 -3.86
CA ASN A 23 1.58 -15.79 -4.83
C ASN A 23 0.81 -16.48 -5.96
N SER A 24 -0.52 -16.44 -5.89
CA SER A 24 -1.44 -17.15 -6.78
C SER A 24 -2.47 -16.20 -7.36
N LEU A 25 -2.79 -16.39 -8.65
CA LEU A 25 -3.94 -15.73 -9.27
C LEU A 25 -5.26 -16.07 -8.58
N ALA A 26 -5.36 -17.23 -7.91
CA ALA A 26 -6.55 -17.60 -7.14
C ALA A 26 -6.74 -16.76 -5.86
N ARG A 27 -5.65 -16.16 -5.34
CA ARG A 27 -5.66 -15.33 -4.12
C ARG A 27 -5.67 -13.83 -4.41
N HIS A 28 -5.38 -13.45 -5.65
CA HIS A 28 -5.47 -12.08 -6.14
C HIS A 28 -6.89 -11.46 -6.12
N PRO A 29 -8.02 -12.18 -6.30
CA PRO A 29 -9.32 -11.55 -6.39
C PRO A 29 -9.63 -10.78 -5.11
N ILE A 30 -10.07 -9.52 -5.26
CA ILE A 30 -10.31 -8.64 -4.11
C ILE A 30 -11.28 -9.23 -3.09
N LYS A 31 -12.25 -10.05 -3.54
CA LYS A 31 -13.15 -10.78 -2.65
C LYS A 31 -12.39 -11.65 -1.65
N VAL A 32 -11.34 -12.34 -2.09
CA VAL A 32 -10.50 -13.21 -1.25
C VAL A 32 -9.72 -12.35 -0.26
N VAL A 33 -9.14 -11.24 -0.71
CA VAL A 33 -8.40 -10.33 0.17
C VAL A 33 -9.33 -9.72 1.23
N ILE A 34 -10.52 -9.26 0.87
CA ILE A 34 -11.48 -8.72 1.85
C ILE A 34 -11.84 -9.79 2.88
N THR A 35 -12.25 -10.97 2.44
CA THR A 35 -12.78 -11.98 3.36
C THR A 35 -11.70 -12.69 4.18
N GLN A 36 -10.48 -12.85 3.64
CA GLN A 36 -9.43 -13.66 4.26
C GLN A 36 -8.21 -12.86 4.74
N VAL A 37 -8.14 -11.55 4.46
CA VAL A 37 -7.06 -10.67 4.95
C VAL A 37 -7.68 -9.56 5.79
N LEU A 38 -8.59 -8.76 5.24
CA LEU A 38 -9.08 -7.55 5.91
C LEU A 38 -10.13 -7.82 6.99
N ASN A 39 -10.95 -8.87 6.83
CA ASN A 39 -11.98 -9.24 7.82
C ASN A 39 -11.44 -10.12 8.97
N GLU A 40 -10.18 -10.55 8.89
CA GLU A 40 -9.57 -11.41 9.89
C GLU A 40 -8.81 -10.61 10.94
N ASN A 41 -8.69 -11.15 12.16
CA ASN A 41 -7.89 -10.56 13.22
C ASN A 41 -6.44 -11.04 13.12
N TRP A 42 -5.50 -10.11 12.98
CA TRP A 42 -4.06 -10.37 12.84
C TRP A 42 -3.30 -10.39 14.18
N GLY A 43 -4.01 -10.18 15.29
CA GLY A 43 -3.49 -10.24 16.65
C GLY A 43 -4.52 -10.80 17.62
N ASN A 44 -4.10 -11.09 18.85
CA ASN A 44 -4.98 -11.62 19.89
C ASN A 44 -5.76 -10.50 20.59
N VAL A 45 -6.92 -10.15 20.03
CA VAL A 45 -7.79 -9.08 20.55
C VAL A 45 -8.23 -9.35 21.99
N THR A 46 -8.41 -10.61 22.39
CA THR A 46 -8.81 -10.96 23.77
C THR A 46 -7.69 -10.72 24.79
N LYS A 47 -6.44 -10.70 24.33
CA LYS A 47 -5.25 -10.34 25.12
C LYS A 47 -4.90 -8.84 25.01
N GLY A 48 -5.73 -8.05 24.34
CA GLY A 48 -5.53 -6.61 24.13
C GLY A 48 -4.60 -6.26 22.96
N GLU A 49 -4.24 -7.22 22.11
CA GLU A 49 -3.43 -6.95 20.90
C GLU A 49 -4.29 -6.35 19.79
N ARG A 50 -3.67 -5.60 18.87
CA ARG A 50 -4.37 -4.94 17.76
C ARG A 50 -4.88 -5.98 16.75
N ALA A 51 -6.07 -5.73 16.20
CA ALA A 51 -6.67 -6.55 15.15
C ALA A 51 -5.95 -6.47 13.80
N VAL A 52 -5.14 -5.42 13.58
CA VAL A 52 -4.38 -5.18 12.35
C VAL A 52 -2.89 -5.03 12.69
N PRO A 53 -1.99 -5.29 11.72
CA PRO A 53 -0.55 -5.10 11.90
C PRO A 53 -0.18 -3.67 12.31
N GLU A 54 1.03 -3.51 12.83
CA GLU A 54 1.56 -2.20 13.18
C GLU A 54 1.85 -1.38 11.93
N ALA A 55 1.58 -0.07 12.02
CA ALA A 55 1.87 0.88 10.95
C ALA A 55 3.34 1.29 11.02
N SER A 56 4.12 0.94 10.01
CA SER A 56 5.53 1.32 9.85
C SER A 56 5.65 2.65 9.10
N SER A 57 6.67 3.45 9.40
CA SER A 57 6.99 4.64 8.60
C SER A 57 7.46 4.25 7.21
N GLU A 58 6.99 4.96 6.18
CA GLU A 58 7.51 4.83 4.83
C GLU A 58 8.77 5.70 4.67
N GLU A 59 9.94 5.08 4.59
CA GLU A 59 11.24 5.78 4.62
C GLU A 59 11.58 6.50 3.29
N ASP A 60 11.10 5.99 2.15
CA ASP A 60 11.35 6.54 0.81
C ASP A 60 10.08 7.07 0.13
N CYS A 61 9.28 7.83 0.88
CA CYS A 61 8.05 8.42 0.36
C CYS A 61 8.34 9.67 -0.48
N VAL A 62 8.78 9.45 -1.72
CA VAL A 62 8.86 10.51 -2.74
C VAL A 62 7.57 10.52 -3.57
N GLU A 63 6.98 11.70 -3.70
CA GLU A 63 5.81 11.94 -4.55
C GLU A 63 6.25 12.56 -5.87
N CYS A 64 6.63 11.70 -6.81
CA CYS A 64 7.22 12.13 -8.08
C CYS A 64 6.21 12.75 -9.07
N PHE A 65 4.91 12.49 -8.91
CA PHE A 65 3.92 12.80 -9.94
C PHE A 65 2.71 13.55 -9.37
N LYS A 66 2.72 14.87 -9.56
CA LYS A 66 1.52 15.69 -9.43
C LYS A 66 0.75 15.61 -10.74
N TRP A 67 -0.48 15.11 -10.70
CA TRP A 67 -1.34 15.15 -11.89
C TRP A 67 -1.73 16.59 -12.18
N GLU A 68 -1.45 17.06 -13.40
CA GLU A 68 -1.88 18.36 -13.90
C GLU A 68 -2.88 18.16 -15.05
N PHE A 69 -4.04 18.80 -14.93
CA PHE A 69 -5.03 18.81 -16.01
C PHE A 69 -4.54 19.75 -17.12
N VAL A 70 -4.27 19.19 -18.30
CA VAL A 70 -3.78 19.97 -19.44
C VAL A 70 -4.95 20.30 -20.38
N ASP A 71 -5.40 21.54 -20.33
CA ASP A 71 -6.32 22.09 -21.32
C ASP A 71 -5.54 22.48 -22.59
N GLY A 72 -5.42 21.55 -23.54
CA GLY A 72 -5.20 21.88 -24.95
C GLY A 72 -3.89 22.55 -25.37
N ALA A 73 -2.78 22.52 -24.61
CA ALA A 73 -1.49 23.01 -25.11
C ALA A 73 -0.25 22.33 -24.49
N LYS A 74 0.52 21.68 -25.38
CA LYS A 74 1.94 21.28 -25.34
C LYS A 74 2.41 20.30 -24.24
N GLU A 75 2.91 19.16 -24.71
CA GLU A 75 3.73 18.23 -23.93
C GLU A 75 5.12 18.85 -23.65
N GLY A 76 5.48 18.91 -22.38
CA GLY A 76 6.86 19.00 -21.92
C GLY A 76 7.10 17.86 -20.95
N PRO A 77 8.29 17.21 -20.94
CA PRO A 77 8.55 16.12 -20.03
C PRO A 77 8.54 16.67 -18.60
N SER A 78 7.72 16.08 -17.72
CA SER A 78 7.89 16.27 -16.28
C SER A 78 9.28 15.78 -15.91
N GLU A 79 10.20 16.70 -15.67
CA GLU A 79 11.59 16.38 -15.35
C GLU A 79 11.67 15.54 -14.07
N GLY A 80 12.07 14.28 -14.26
CA GLY A 80 12.92 13.48 -13.38
C GLY A 80 12.55 13.38 -11.90
N CYS A 81 11.98 12.24 -11.51
CA CYS A 81 12.30 11.70 -10.19
C CYS A 81 13.77 11.25 -10.21
N PRO A 82 14.58 11.52 -9.17
CA PRO A 82 15.94 11.01 -9.11
C PRO A 82 15.90 9.48 -9.28
N GLN A 83 16.50 8.94 -10.33
CA GLN A 83 16.83 7.52 -10.36
C GLN A 83 18.03 7.36 -9.43
N GLU A 84 17.80 6.77 -8.26
CA GLU A 84 18.87 6.33 -7.38
C GLU A 84 19.75 5.28 -8.10
N PRO A 85 21.05 5.20 -7.74
CA PRO A 85 22.11 4.62 -8.58
C PRO A 85 22.01 3.11 -8.87
#